data_AF-A0A356BZZ0-F1
#
_entry.id   AF-A0A356BZZ0-F1
#
_cell.length_a   1.000
_cell.length_b   1.000
_cell.length_c   1.000
_cell.angle_alpha   90.00
_cell.angle_beta   90.00
_cell.angle_gamma   90.00
#
_symmetry.space_group_name_H-M   'P 1'
#
loop_
_entity.id
_entity.type
_entity.pdbx_description
1 polymer ?
#
loop_
_entity_poly.entity_id
_entity_poly.type
_entity_poly.pdbx_seq_one_letter_code
_entity_poly.pdbx_strand_id
1 'polypeptide(L)'
;MIYPSPLKYSQALGMPYSELFRRFGNVIAQPQSALFVVGYGFGDDHVNALIRQALAIPSFTLIVVDPDPKSDFVSRLEKLGDERVWIVKGWGLGTFDQFVANLLPDLREEEIEAKVIKTFKNLSLPSRRASDGLEEDSDGE
;
A
#
# COMPACT_ATOMS: atom_id res chain seq x y z
N MET A 1 -12.46 42.26 24.36
CA MET A 1 -11.16 41.55 24.30
C MET A 1 -11.36 40.19 24.95
N ILE A 2 -11.46 39.10 24.17
CA ILE A 2 -11.67 37.75 24.72
C ILE A 2 -10.30 37.19 25.06
N TYR A 3 -10.04 36.95 26.35
CA TYR A 3 -8.76 36.42 26.82
C TYR A 3 -8.59 34.95 26.40
N PRO A 4 -7.42 34.55 25.87
CA PRO A 4 -7.10 33.14 25.68
C PRO A 4 -6.86 32.54 27.07
N SER A 5 -7.86 31.83 27.58
CA SER A 5 -7.67 30.95 28.73
C SER A 5 -7.02 29.64 28.24
N PRO A 6 -5.88 29.20 28.81
CA PRO A 6 -5.23 27.94 28.45
C PRO A 6 -6.15 26.71 28.58
N LEU A 7 -7.23 26.83 29.36
CA LEU A 7 -8.23 25.77 29.53
C LEU A 7 -9.00 25.46 28.24
N LYS A 8 -9.16 26.43 27.32
CA LYS A 8 -9.81 26.20 26.02
C LYS A 8 -8.90 25.51 25.00
N TYR A 9 -7.59 25.61 25.14
CA TYR A 9 -6.63 24.85 24.32
C TYR A 9 -6.56 23.37 24.75
N SER A 10 -6.57 23.12 26.06
CA SER A 10 -6.47 21.76 26.61
C SER A 10 -7.74 20.91 26.36
N GLN A 11 -8.93 21.52 26.36
CA GLN A 11 -10.19 20.78 26.14
C GLN A 11 -10.52 20.51 24.67
N ALA A 12 -9.93 21.24 23.71
CA ALA A 12 -10.02 20.91 22.27
C ALA A 12 -8.96 19.88 21.83
N LEU A 13 -7.82 19.81 22.54
CA LEU A 13 -6.82 18.74 22.41
C LEU A 13 -7.20 17.47 23.21
N GLY A 14 -8.21 17.56 24.08
CA GLY A 14 -8.70 16.45 24.90
C GLY A 14 -9.51 15.46 24.06
N MET A 15 -9.13 14.18 24.15
CA MET A 15 -9.70 12.98 23.49
C MET A 15 -11.06 13.21 22.81
N PRO A 16 -11.11 13.15 21.46
CA PRO A 16 -10.69 11.95 20.71
C PRO A 16 -9.49 12.12 19.75
N TYR A 17 -9.10 13.35 19.41
CA TYR A 17 -8.09 13.61 18.36
C TYR A 17 -6.70 13.11 18.71
N SER A 18 -6.27 13.34 19.96
CA SER A 18 -4.98 12.86 20.48
C SER A 18 -4.88 11.33 20.44
N GLU A 19 -5.99 10.61 20.65
CA GLU A 19 -6.02 9.14 20.53
C GLU A 19 -5.95 8.68 19.07
N LEU A 20 -6.57 9.41 18.14
CA LEU A 20 -6.47 9.11 16.71
C LEU A 20 -5.03 9.26 16.21
N PHE A 21 -4.33 10.33 16.59
CA PHE A 21 -2.93 10.49 16.24
C PHE A 21 -2.01 9.47 16.87
N ARG A 22 -2.26 9.12 18.13
CA ARG A 22 -1.51 8.05 18.79
C ARG A 22 -1.70 6.72 18.08
N ARG A 23 -2.95 6.39 17.70
CA ARG A 23 -3.26 5.18 16.93
C ARG A 23 -2.65 5.21 15.53
N PHE A 24 -2.76 6.33 14.83
CA PHE A 24 -2.17 6.53 13.51
C PHE A 24 -0.65 6.31 13.57
N GLY A 25 0.03 7.01 14.47
CA GLY A 25 1.46 6.85 14.72
C GLY A 25 1.86 5.41 15.02
N ASN A 26 1.09 4.71 15.86
CA ASN A 26 1.35 3.31 16.18
C ASN A 26 1.18 2.36 14.99
N VAL A 27 0.23 2.63 14.08
CA VAL A 27 -0.01 1.79 12.90
C VAL A 27 1.06 2.02 11.84
N ILE A 28 1.40 3.29 11.55
CA ILE A 28 2.45 3.60 10.56
C ILE A 28 3.85 3.21 11.03
N ALA A 29 4.07 3.10 12.34
CA ALA A 29 5.35 2.67 12.91
C ALA A 29 5.54 1.14 12.87
N GLN A 30 4.56 0.38 12.37
CA GLN A 30 4.70 -1.07 12.24
C GLN A 30 5.62 -1.44 11.06
N PRO A 31 6.43 -2.49 11.19
CA PRO A 31 7.19 -3.03 10.06
C PRO A 31 6.27 -3.43 8.90
N GLN A 32 6.73 -3.27 7.66
CA GLN A 32 6.00 -3.64 6.44
C GLN A 32 4.64 -2.94 6.30
N SER A 33 4.57 -1.67 6.68
CA SER A 33 3.38 -0.84 6.49
C SER A 33 3.52 0.05 5.25
N ALA A 34 2.39 0.25 4.56
CA ALA A 34 2.29 1.18 3.43
C ALA A 34 1.28 2.28 3.76
N LEU A 35 1.68 3.54 3.58
CA LEU A 35 0.81 4.69 3.76
C LEU A 35 0.42 5.29 2.42
N PHE A 36 -0.88 5.31 2.14
CA PHE A 36 -1.45 5.98 0.98
C PHE A 36 -1.97 7.35 1.39
N VAL A 37 -1.47 8.39 0.72
CA VAL A 37 -1.82 9.78 0.97
C VAL A 37 -2.40 10.36 -0.30
N VAL A 38 -3.71 10.60 -0.32
CA VAL A 38 -4.42 11.12 -1.50
C VAL A 38 -5.05 12.47 -1.17
N GLY A 39 -4.75 13.50 -1.96
CA GLY A 39 -5.37 14.82 -1.81
C GLY A 39 -5.03 15.55 -0.51
N TYR A 40 -3.91 15.19 0.12
CA TYR A 40 -3.46 15.82 1.36
C TYR A 40 -2.37 16.87 1.07
N GLY A 41 -2.64 18.12 1.44
CA GLY A 41 -1.72 19.23 1.19
C GLY A 41 -0.53 19.35 2.15
N PHE A 42 -0.34 18.43 3.11
CA PHE A 42 0.74 18.48 4.10
C PHE A 42 0.78 19.75 4.97
N GLY A 43 -0.39 20.30 5.33
CA GLY A 43 -0.50 21.50 6.15
C GLY A 43 -0.37 21.28 7.67
N ASP A 44 -0.46 20.05 8.18
CA ASP A 44 -0.33 19.74 9.61
C ASP A 44 1.08 19.22 9.93
N ASP A 45 1.84 20.00 10.70
CA ASP A 45 3.20 19.66 11.11
C ASP A 45 3.29 18.41 11.99
N HIS A 46 2.25 18.10 12.79
CA HIS A 46 2.22 16.91 13.64
C HIS A 46 2.06 15.65 12.81
N VAL A 47 1.15 15.65 11.82
CA VAL A 47 0.98 14.54 10.87
C VAL A 47 2.26 14.36 10.07
N ASN A 48 2.82 15.46 9.56
CA ASN A 48 4.06 15.42 8.79
C ASN A 48 5.23 14.87 9.65
N ALA A 49 5.26 15.14 10.96
CA ALA A 49 6.25 14.59 11.88
C ALA A 49 6.10 13.07 12.04
N LEU A 50 4.86 12.59 12.19
CA LEU A 50 4.58 11.15 12.26
C LEU A 50 4.99 10.43 10.96
N ILE A 51 4.69 11.01 9.80
CA ILE A 51 5.13 10.45 8.50
C ILE A 51 6.66 10.42 8.39
N ARG A 52 7.36 11.47 8.85
CA ARG A 52 8.85 11.48 8.89
C ARG A 52 9.41 10.39 9.78
N GLN A 53 8.78 10.15 10.93
CA GLN A 53 9.18 9.08 11.84
C GLN A 53 8.98 7.71 11.20
N ALA A 54 7.88 7.50 10.48
CA ALA A 54 7.63 6.26 9.76
C ALA A 54 8.66 6.00 8.64
N LEU A 55 9.11 7.04 7.92
CA LEU A 55 10.16 6.92 6.90
C LEU A 55 11.53 6.44 7.44
N ALA A 56 11.77 6.60 8.75
CA ALA A 56 12.96 6.03 9.38
C ALA A 56 12.95 4.50 9.40
N ILE A 57 11.79 3.86 9.23
CA ILE A 57 11.64 2.41 9.16
C ILE A 57 11.94 1.94 7.73
N PRO A 58 12.97 1.10 7.50
CA PRO A 58 13.36 0.64 6.16
C PRO A 58 12.25 -0.04 5.35
N SER A 59 11.32 -0.70 6.02
CA SER A 59 10.21 -1.44 5.39
C SER A 59 8.93 -0.62 5.20
N PHE A 60 8.94 0.66 5.57
CA PHE A 60 7.80 1.55 5.36
C PHE A 60 7.80 2.09 3.93
N THR A 61 6.65 2.02 3.27
CA THR A 61 6.45 2.58 1.92
C THR A 61 5.44 3.72 1.98
N LEU A 62 5.77 4.85 1.36
CA LEU A 62 4.90 6.03 1.30
C LEU A 62 4.47 6.27 -0.14
N ILE A 63 3.17 6.29 -0.38
CA ILE A 63 2.58 6.56 -1.70
C ILE A 63 1.77 7.85 -1.59
N VAL A 64 2.24 8.90 -2.26
CA VAL A 64 1.58 10.21 -2.31
C VAL A 64 0.96 10.39 -3.68
N VAL A 65 -0.34 10.68 -3.71
CA VAL A 65 -1.14 10.92 -4.91
C VAL A 65 -1.71 12.33 -4.80
N ASP A 66 -1.18 13.22 -5.63
CA ASP A 66 -1.58 14.63 -5.66
C ASP A 66 -1.42 15.18 -7.08
N PRO A 67 -2.45 15.83 -7.66
CA PRO A 67 -2.32 16.42 -9.00
C PRO A 67 -1.33 17.59 -9.05
N ASP A 68 -1.16 18.35 -7.96
CA ASP A 68 -0.29 19.53 -7.87
C ASP A 68 0.32 19.69 -6.46
N PRO A 69 1.28 18.82 -6.07
CA PRO A 69 1.88 18.88 -4.75
C PRO A 69 2.84 20.07 -4.64
N LYS A 70 2.32 21.18 -4.13
CA LYS A 70 3.10 22.40 -3.85
C LYS A 70 3.72 22.45 -2.46
N SER A 71 3.63 21.37 -1.69
CA SER A 71 4.11 21.37 -0.30
C SER A 71 5.64 21.26 -0.23
N ASP A 72 6.23 22.00 0.70
CA ASP A 72 7.66 21.90 1.03
C ASP A 72 8.04 20.48 1.45
N PHE A 73 7.08 19.76 2.05
CA PHE A 73 7.25 18.38 2.49
C PHE A 73 7.53 17.44 1.31
N VAL A 74 6.67 17.46 0.29
CA VAL A 74 6.84 16.62 -0.90
C VAL A 74 8.12 16.99 -1.64
N SER A 75 8.43 18.28 -1.75
CA SER A 75 9.68 18.75 -2.36
C SER A 75 10.93 18.24 -1.65
N ARG A 76 10.89 18.10 -0.31
CA ARG A 76 11.99 17.51 0.47
C ARG A 76 12.09 16.00 0.26
N LEU A 77 10.96 15.31 0.18
CA LEU A 77 10.94 13.87 -0.11
C LEU A 77 11.52 13.55 -1.49
N GLU A 78 11.19 14.35 -2.50
CA GLU A 78 11.77 14.21 -3.84
C GLU A 78 13.28 14.42 -3.84
N LYS A 79 13.78 15.41 -3.10
CA LYS A 79 15.22 15.66 -2.97
C LYS A 79 15.95 14.52 -2.26
N LEU A 80 15.27 13.81 -1.35
CA LEU A 80 15.84 12.65 -0.68
C LEU A 80 16.02 11.47 -1.64
N GLY A 81 15.20 11.37 -2.69
CA GLY A 81 15.32 10.36 -3.75
C GLY A 81 15.20 8.92 -3.24
N ASP A 82 14.36 8.70 -2.22
CA ASP A 82 14.20 7.41 -1.57
C ASP A 82 13.29 6.49 -2.41
N GLU A 83 13.75 5.27 -2.73
CA GLU A 83 13.00 4.28 -3.52
C GLU A 83 11.67 3.87 -2.88
N ARG A 84 11.55 4.08 -1.57
CA ARG A 84 10.37 3.74 -0.77
C ARG A 84 9.28 4.81 -0.83
N VAL A 85 9.56 5.97 -1.43
CA VAL A 85 8.63 7.09 -1.52
C VAL A 85 8.19 7.27 -2.96
N TRP A 86 6.92 6.96 -3.22
CA TRP A 86 6.32 7.05 -4.54
C TRP A 86 5.45 8.29 -4.59
N ILE A 87 5.71 9.16 -5.55
CA ILE A 87 4.98 10.42 -5.70
C ILE A 87 4.34 10.41 -7.07
N VAL A 88 3.03 10.22 -7.11
CA VAL A 88 2.21 10.23 -8.31
C VAL A 88 1.70 11.64 -8.52
N LYS A 89 2.20 12.30 -9.56
CA LYS A 89 1.88 13.69 -9.91
C LYS A 89 1.14 13.79 -11.24
N GLY A 90 0.37 14.86 -11.39
CA GLY A 90 -0.20 15.30 -12.65
C GLY A 90 -1.72 15.12 -12.73
N TRP A 91 -2.38 15.97 -13.50
CA TRP A 91 -3.85 15.97 -13.64
C TRP A 91 -4.42 14.68 -14.22
N GLY A 92 -3.60 13.95 -14.99
CA GLY A 92 -3.87 12.57 -15.40
C GLY A 92 -3.87 11.65 -14.17
N LEU A 93 -2.72 11.27 -13.64
CA LEU A 93 -2.60 10.19 -12.64
C LEU A 93 -2.82 10.59 -11.18
N GLY A 94 -2.75 11.87 -10.86
CA GLY A 94 -2.84 12.42 -9.50
C GLY A 94 -4.28 12.59 -8.99
N THR A 95 -5.30 12.38 -9.82
CA THR A 95 -6.70 12.38 -9.39
C THR A 95 -7.08 11.00 -8.86
N PHE A 96 -7.81 10.92 -7.74
CA PHE A 96 -8.22 9.64 -7.13
C PHE A 96 -8.89 8.69 -8.13
N ASP A 97 -9.79 9.21 -8.98
CA ASP A 97 -10.48 8.43 -10.01
C ASP A 97 -9.50 7.77 -10.99
N GLN A 98 -8.53 8.53 -11.50
CA GLN A 98 -7.53 8.00 -12.42
C GLN A 98 -6.52 7.07 -11.74
N PHE A 99 -6.14 7.36 -10.49
CA PHE A 99 -5.28 6.49 -9.69
C PHE A 99 -5.93 5.12 -9.47
N VAL A 100 -7.22 5.10 -9.10
CA VAL A 100 -8.00 3.87 -8.96
C VAL A 100 -8.15 3.17 -10.30
N ALA A 101 -8.41 3.89 -11.39
CA ALA A 101 -8.65 3.28 -12.69
C ALA A 101 -7.39 2.76 -13.40
N ASN A 102 -6.20 3.32 -13.13
CA ASN A 102 -4.99 3.02 -13.91
C ASN A 102 -3.82 2.46 -13.09
N LEU A 103 -3.79 2.67 -11.76
CA LEU A 103 -2.69 2.20 -10.93
C LEU A 103 -3.08 1.02 -10.04
N LEU A 104 -4.36 0.87 -9.68
CA LEU A 104 -4.78 -0.34 -9.00
C LEU A 104 -4.80 -1.49 -10.01
N PRO A 105 -3.99 -2.55 -9.80
CA PRO A 105 -4.11 -3.75 -10.59
C PRO A 105 -5.53 -4.29 -10.42
N ASP A 106 -6.15 -4.67 -11.54
CA ASP A 106 -7.47 -5.25 -11.51
C ASP A 106 -7.36 -6.60 -10.80
N LEU A 107 -7.95 -6.73 -9.61
CA LEU A 107 -7.93 -7.97 -8.82
C LEU A 107 -8.41 -9.20 -9.62
N ARG A 108 -9.16 -8.97 -10.69
CA ARG A 108 -9.60 -10.00 -11.63
C ARG A 108 -8.44 -10.64 -12.40
N GLU A 109 -7.38 -9.91 -12.72
CA GLU A 109 -6.20 -10.45 -13.41
C GLU A 109 -5.43 -11.43 -12.52
N GLU A 110 -5.27 -11.14 -11.22
CA GLU A 110 -4.65 -12.07 -10.27
C GLU A 110 -5.47 -13.37 -10.10
N GLU A 111 -6.81 -13.27 -10.07
CA GLU A 111 -7.68 -14.44 -10.02
C GLU A 111 -7.62 -15.29 -11.31
N ILE A 112 -7.49 -14.63 -12.46
CA ILE A 112 -7.33 -15.28 -13.77
C ILE A 112 -5.97 -15.98 -13.84
N GLU A 113 -4.88 -15.31 -13.48
CA GLU A 113 -3.54 -15.92 -13.43
C GLU A 113 -3.50 -17.09 -12.46
N ALA A 114 -4.08 -16.96 -11.27
CA ALA A 114 -4.17 -18.05 -10.30
C ALA A 114 -4.94 -19.25 -10.86
N LYS A 115 -6.05 -19.02 -11.59
CA LYS A 115 -6.81 -20.08 -12.28
C LYS A 115 -6.01 -20.71 -13.42
N VAL A 116 -5.31 -19.93 -14.23
CA VAL A 116 -4.47 -20.42 -15.33
C VAL A 116 -3.32 -21.27 -14.81
N ILE A 117 -2.64 -20.83 -13.74
CA ILE A 117 -1.55 -21.56 -13.08
C ILE A 117 -2.09 -22.87 -12.47
N LYS A 118 -3.27 -22.86 -11.85
CA LYS A 118 -3.91 -24.06 -11.30
C LYS A 118 -4.27 -25.06 -12.41
N THR A 119 -4.83 -24.58 -13.52
CA THR A 119 -5.14 -25.40 -14.70
C THR A 119 -3.87 -25.98 -15.34
N PHE A 120 -2.81 -25.17 -15.50
CA PHE A 120 -1.53 -25.61 -16.03
C PHE A 120 -0.88 -26.70 -15.15
N LYS A 121 -0.89 -26.54 -13.82
CA LYS A 121 -0.41 -27.57 -12.88
C LYS A 121 -1.21 -28.87 -12.98
N ASN A 122 -2.52 -28.79 -13.20
CA ASN A 122 -3.36 -29.97 -13.35
C ASN A 122 -3.14 -30.69 -14.70
N LEU A 123 -2.91 -29.94 -15.78
CA LEU A 123 -2.59 -30.53 -17.09
C LEU A 123 -1.17 -31.10 -17.16
N SER A 124 -0.20 -30.51 -16.46
CA SER A 124 1.18 -31.00 -16.47
C SER A 124 1.40 -32.28 -15.66
N LEU A 125 0.40 -32.74 -14.90
CA LEU A 125 0.54 -33.85 -13.95
C LEU A 125 -0.04 -35.22 -14.35
N PRO A 126 -0.68 -35.44 -15.52
CA PRO A 126 -0.70 -36.80 -16.05
C PRO A 126 -0.62 -36.88 -17.58
N SER A 127 0.59 -36.96 -18.13
CA SER A 127 0.86 -37.52 -19.46
C SER A 127 1.94 -38.62 -19.45
N ARG A 128 2.14 -39.27 -18.30
CA ARG A 128 3.15 -40.34 -18.14
C ARG A 128 2.60 -41.68 -17.64
N ARG A 129 1.29 -41.92 -17.77
CA ARG A 129 0.67 -43.21 -17.44
C ARG A 129 -0.30 -43.66 -18.53
N ALA A 130 0.23 -44.00 -19.69
CA ALA A 130 -0.48 -44.78 -20.70
C ALA A 130 0.49 -45.38 -21.72
N SER A 131 1.53 -46.14 -21.28
CA SER A 131 2.27 -47.02 -22.21
C SER A 131 3.13 -48.13 -21.58
N ASP A 132 2.94 -48.55 -20.33
CA ASP A 132 3.69 -49.70 -19.75
C ASP A 132 2.74 -50.64 -18.99
N GLY A 133 2.04 -51.53 -19.71
CA GLY A 133 1.10 -52.49 -19.10
C GLY A 133 0.50 -53.52 -20.04
N LEU A 134 1.23 -53.95 -21.06
CA LEU A 134 0.97 -55.09 -21.95
C LEU A 134 2.35 -55.74 -22.13
N GLU A 135 2.68 -56.99 -21.80
CA GLU A 135 2.00 -58.24 -21.48
C GLU A 135 3.01 -59.05 -20.63
N GLU A 136 2.59 -59.72 -19.56
CA GLU A 136 3.22 -60.95 -19.06
C GLU A 136 2.32 -61.52 -17.95
N ASP A 137 1.41 -62.41 -18.35
CA ASP A 137 1.11 -63.64 -17.57
C ASP A 137 0.21 -64.55 -18.42
N SER A 138 0.83 -65.52 -19.10
CA SER A 138 0.16 -66.72 -19.58
C SER A 138 1.02 -67.95 -19.23
N ASP A 139 1.06 -68.29 -17.95
CA ASP A 139 1.41 -69.63 -17.50
C ASP A 139 0.10 -70.37 -17.18
N GLY A 140 -0.26 -71.30 -18.06
CA GLY A 140 -1.38 -72.22 -17.92
C GLY A 140 -0.99 -73.59 -18.47
N GLU A 141 -0.68 -74.49 -17.53
CA GLU A 141 -0.56 -75.97 -17.60
C GLU A 141 0.46 -76.63 -18.54
#